data_AF-A0A2V9H9D0-F1
#
_entry.id   AF-A0A2V9H9D0-F1
#
_cell.length_a   1.000
_cell.length_b   1.000
_cell.length_c   1.000
_cell.angle_alpha   90.00
_cell.angle_beta   90.00
_cell.angle_gamma   90.00
#
_symmetry.space_group_name_H-M   'P 1'
#
loop_
_entity.id
_entity.type
_entity.pdbx_description
1 polymer ?
#
loop_
_entity_poly.entity_id
_entity_poly.type
_entity_poly.pdbx_seq_one_letter_code
_entity_poly.pdbx_strand_id
1 'polypeptide(L)'
;SVSGLRAQTAKLHISSTAGDRLTAKPDAQFSDGKPAGGSTFQINDSVKYQKVAGFGASIMEAGLMTLNTLPADKQEDVLRALFDAKDGAGYTAMKTPLAGTDFQSAGPWFTYDDTPGDVELKNFSVERDFGPNGVGTYILRARKYGNFALQAPMDYPPDWMLYDVKKHQDIQPKYYPVLAKYFLKYLEEYEKRGIVVDYLSLFNEPEEVYTKIKYPEIKTLLRDFVGPALQQSGLTTKLMMSEAPERKVAYRRYPVVLDDPAARKFVSVVAYHGYDFKNFDKIAELEKRYSDLPFWMDEVCYAYEAGYPKDKKLPVFQFDDGDVWGNIIFNDLEAGTSAWLYWNAILDETGGPWAISPIHGNPDPNAQHPVVIIDKITHEITYTGTCWYLAHFSKFVRPGAVRVETTGKTKGVRVMTFQAPEGGYVAEVLNSLNESTDVNLESKAKTLHLTLPARSITTATSVFEPGRALTESATISLIRSGAATARRFTTSSCSQAGDASTGPSTIGSCPQPDTAAFT
;
A
#
# COMPACT_ATOMS: atom_id res chain seq x y z
N SER A 1 -32.75 19.34 6.41
CA SER A 1 -32.43 20.77 6.21
C SER A 1 -30.96 20.87 5.87
N VAL A 2 -30.65 21.62 4.82
CA VAL A 2 -29.31 21.82 4.27
C VAL A 2 -28.55 22.81 5.16
N SER A 3 -27.65 22.34 6.03
CA SER A 3 -26.61 23.19 6.61
C SER A 3 -25.32 22.97 5.83
N GLY A 4 -25.13 23.81 4.81
CA GLY A 4 -24.01 23.74 3.89
C GLY A 4 -22.68 24.06 4.56
N LEU A 5 -21.84 23.04 4.72
CA LEU A 5 -20.40 23.21 4.78
C LEU A 5 -19.93 23.48 3.34
N ARG A 6 -19.80 24.75 2.97
CA ARG A 6 -19.16 25.14 1.71
C ARG A 6 -17.66 25.08 1.96
N ALA A 7 -16.97 24.09 1.39
CA ALA A 7 -15.52 24.19 1.26
C ALA A 7 -15.21 25.47 0.46
N GLN A 8 -14.54 26.43 1.09
CA GLN A 8 -14.15 27.68 0.44
C GLN A 8 -12.75 27.56 -0.16
N THR A 9 -11.91 26.70 0.43
CA THR A 9 -10.51 26.52 0.07
C THR A 9 -10.19 25.06 -0.24
N ALA A 10 -9.22 24.86 -1.14
CA ALA A 10 -8.61 23.58 -1.42
C ALA A 10 -7.10 23.68 -1.21
N LYS A 11 -6.54 22.80 -0.37
CA LYS A 11 -5.09 22.65 -0.23
C LYS A 11 -4.56 21.88 -1.42
N LEU A 12 -3.44 22.34 -1.98
CA LEU A 12 -2.83 21.78 -3.17
C LEU A 12 -1.46 21.20 -2.87
N HIS A 13 -1.21 19.97 -3.37
CA HIS A 13 0.11 19.37 -3.41
C HIS A 13 0.39 18.94 -4.85
N ILE A 14 1.61 19.16 -5.33
CA ILE A 14 2.01 18.88 -6.71
C ILE A 14 3.29 18.06 -6.74
N SER A 15 3.36 17.11 -7.67
CA SER A 15 4.62 16.54 -8.15
C SER A 15 4.73 16.75 -9.66
N SER A 16 5.88 17.19 -10.17
CA SER A 16 6.05 17.55 -11.59
C SER A 16 7.48 17.38 -12.11
N THR A 17 7.65 17.35 -13.43
CA THR A 17 8.97 17.37 -14.07
C THR A 17 9.77 18.65 -13.82
N ALA A 18 9.12 19.73 -13.38
CA ALA A 18 9.77 20.97 -12.97
C ALA A 18 10.48 20.86 -11.60
N GLY A 19 10.37 19.72 -10.91
CA GLY A 19 11.07 19.44 -9.65
C GLY A 19 10.17 19.43 -8.41
N ASP A 20 8.87 19.66 -8.54
CA ASP A 20 7.94 19.53 -7.41
C ASP A 20 7.81 18.07 -6.97
N ARG A 21 7.78 17.81 -5.66
CA ARG A 21 7.70 16.48 -5.04
C ARG A 21 6.79 16.55 -3.82
N LEU A 22 5.50 16.30 -4.01
CA LEU A 22 4.45 16.60 -3.03
C LEU A 22 4.56 18.04 -2.47
N THR A 23 5.01 18.99 -3.28
CA THR A 23 5.22 20.37 -2.87
C THR A 23 3.87 21.02 -2.58
N ALA A 24 3.68 21.49 -1.35
CA ALA A 24 2.52 22.29 -0.99
C ALA A 24 2.52 23.62 -1.78
N LYS A 25 1.38 23.97 -2.37
CA LYS A 25 1.17 25.24 -3.10
C LYS A 25 0.17 26.11 -2.34
N PRO A 26 0.07 27.42 -2.66
CA PRO A 26 -0.97 28.27 -2.10
C PRO A 26 -2.37 27.66 -2.29
N ASP A 27 -3.22 27.79 -1.27
CA ASP A 27 -4.58 27.28 -1.31
C ASP A 27 -5.37 27.88 -2.48
N ALA A 28 -6.05 27.02 -3.23
CA ALA A 28 -6.96 27.45 -4.28
C ALA A 28 -8.36 27.72 -3.72
N GLN A 29 -9.09 28.65 -4.33
CA GLN A 29 -10.39 29.11 -3.84
C GLN A 29 -11.51 28.66 -4.76
N PHE A 30 -12.61 28.18 -4.18
CA PHE A 30 -13.83 27.92 -4.93
C PHE A 30 -14.54 29.24 -5.22
N SER A 31 -14.94 29.45 -6.47
CA SER A 31 -15.68 30.64 -6.90
C SER A 31 -17.11 30.31 -7.35
N ASP A 32 -18.02 31.27 -7.20
CA ASP A 32 -19.39 31.21 -7.77
C ASP A 32 -19.40 31.53 -9.29
N GLY A 33 -18.22 31.71 -9.89
CA GLY A 33 -18.06 32.14 -11.27
C GLY A 33 -18.10 31.00 -12.28
N LYS A 34 -18.38 31.35 -13.55
CA LYS A 34 -18.22 30.45 -14.69
C LYS A 34 -16.75 30.00 -14.81
N PRO A 35 -16.49 28.78 -15.32
CA PRO A 35 -15.14 28.30 -15.62
C PRO A 35 -14.30 29.35 -16.34
N ALA A 36 -13.10 29.62 -15.83
CA ALA A 36 -12.16 30.56 -16.43
C ALA A 36 -11.16 29.78 -17.29
N GLY A 37 -11.36 29.79 -18.62
CA GLY A 37 -10.50 29.02 -19.54
C GLY A 37 -10.49 27.51 -19.26
N GLY A 38 -9.75 26.74 -20.04
CA GLY A 38 -9.58 25.31 -19.78
C GLY A 38 -10.85 24.45 -19.92
N SER A 39 -10.70 23.14 -19.73
CA SER A 39 -11.83 22.21 -19.72
C SER A 39 -12.44 22.08 -18.33
N THR A 40 -13.71 21.68 -18.25
CA THR A 40 -14.43 21.51 -16.98
C THR A 40 -14.68 20.04 -16.69
N PHE A 41 -14.42 19.64 -15.44
CA PHE A 41 -14.73 18.33 -14.87
C PHE A 41 -15.78 18.51 -13.77
N GLN A 42 -16.93 17.87 -13.91
CA GLN A 42 -18.08 17.91 -13.01
C GLN A 42 -18.00 16.77 -11.99
N ILE A 43 -18.03 17.11 -10.71
CA ILE A 43 -18.02 16.17 -9.58
C ILE A 43 -19.46 15.98 -9.09
N ASN A 44 -19.96 14.74 -9.20
CA ASN A 44 -21.27 14.31 -8.73
C ASN A 44 -21.11 13.35 -7.55
N ASP A 45 -21.18 13.89 -6.33
CA ASP A 45 -21.03 13.13 -5.08
C ASP A 45 -22.25 12.27 -4.71
N SER A 46 -23.33 12.33 -5.49
CA SER A 46 -24.50 11.46 -5.33
C SER A 46 -24.30 10.07 -5.96
N VAL A 47 -23.38 9.94 -6.92
CA VAL A 47 -23.01 8.67 -7.55
C VAL A 47 -21.71 8.18 -6.93
N LYS A 48 -21.78 7.02 -6.27
CA LYS A 48 -20.68 6.41 -5.53
C LYS A 48 -20.25 5.11 -6.20
N TYR A 49 -18.96 4.85 -6.19
CA TYR A 49 -18.37 3.59 -6.64
C TYR A 49 -17.74 2.85 -5.45
N GLN A 50 -16.59 2.22 -5.67
CA GLN A 50 -15.92 1.41 -4.68
C GLN A 50 -15.36 2.23 -3.50
N LYS A 51 -15.30 1.58 -2.35
CA LYS A 51 -14.58 2.04 -1.16
C LYS A 51 -13.11 1.64 -1.29
N VAL A 52 -12.22 2.62 -1.22
CA VAL A 52 -10.77 2.40 -1.29
C VAL A 52 -10.30 1.66 -0.05
N ALA A 53 -9.52 0.61 -0.24
CA ALA A 53 -8.89 -0.19 0.80
C ALA A 53 -7.45 0.26 1.07
N GLY A 54 -6.69 0.68 0.05
CA GLY A 54 -5.37 1.26 0.29
C GLY A 54 -4.42 1.26 -0.91
N PHE A 55 -3.23 1.79 -0.67
CA PHE A 55 -2.15 1.88 -1.65
C PHE A 55 -0.81 1.59 -0.98
N GLY A 56 0.12 1.01 -1.72
CA GLY A 56 1.47 0.76 -1.22
C GLY A 56 2.31 -0.10 -2.15
N ALA A 57 3.16 -0.94 -1.57
CA ALA A 57 4.10 -1.77 -2.31
C ALA A 57 4.39 -3.09 -1.57
N SER A 58 5.31 -3.89 -2.10
CA SER A 58 5.78 -5.13 -1.47
C SER A 58 7.01 -4.92 -0.60
N ILE A 59 6.96 -5.54 0.58
CA ILE A 59 8.05 -5.70 1.53
C ILE A 59 8.79 -7.00 1.18
N MET A 60 9.96 -6.83 0.58
CA MET A 60 10.87 -7.92 0.20
C MET A 60 12.16 -7.89 1.02
N GLU A 61 12.79 -9.06 1.17
CA GLU A 61 14.09 -9.17 1.83
C GLU A 61 15.16 -8.39 1.07
N ALA A 62 15.15 -8.41 -0.27
CA ALA A 62 16.01 -7.57 -1.09
C ALA A 62 15.96 -6.09 -0.67
N GLY A 63 14.76 -5.59 -0.35
CA GLY A 63 14.57 -4.23 0.10
C GLY A 63 15.19 -3.94 1.48
N LEU A 64 15.04 -4.84 2.46
CA LEU A 64 15.65 -4.64 3.78
C LEU A 64 17.18 -4.79 3.71
N MET A 65 17.69 -5.73 2.92
CA MET A 65 19.13 -5.85 2.66
C MET A 65 19.72 -4.56 2.11
N THR A 66 19.07 -4.01 1.08
CA THR A 66 19.49 -2.76 0.45
C THR A 66 19.36 -1.59 1.42
N LEU A 67 18.27 -1.49 2.18
CA LEU A 67 18.09 -0.48 3.23
C LEU A 67 19.22 -0.54 4.26
N ASN A 68 19.60 -1.74 4.71
CA ASN A 68 20.64 -1.95 5.72
C ASN A 68 22.06 -1.56 5.27
N THR A 69 22.27 -1.20 4.00
CA THR A 69 23.54 -0.61 3.54
C THR A 69 23.71 0.85 4.00
N LEU A 70 22.60 1.53 4.31
CA LEU A 70 22.62 2.92 4.77
C LEU A 70 23.04 3.04 6.25
N PRO A 71 23.56 4.20 6.67
CA PRO A 71 23.63 4.57 8.09
C PRO A 71 22.27 4.48 8.79
N ALA A 72 22.26 4.12 10.07
CA ALA A 72 21.02 3.79 10.80
C ALA A 72 19.98 4.92 10.79
N ASP A 73 20.39 6.19 10.90
CA ASP A 73 19.50 7.35 10.79
C ASP A 73 18.84 7.44 9.42
N LYS A 74 19.60 7.16 8.35
CA LYS A 74 19.09 7.15 6.98
C LYS A 74 18.15 5.99 6.69
N GLN A 75 18.35 4.84 7.33
CA GLN A 75 17.38 3.76 7.25
C GLN A 75 16.02 4.18 7.81
N GLU A 76 16.03 4.83 8.98
CA GLU A 76 14.81 5.32 9.63
C GLU A 76 14.15 6.46 8.85
N ASP A 77 14.93 7.34 8.20
CA ASP A 77 14.42 8.37 7.30
C ASP A 77 13.64 7.77 6.11
N VAL A 78 14.16 6.71 5.47
CA VAL A 78 13.48 6.03 4.36
C VAL A 78 12.18 5.37 4.82
N LEU A 79 12.21 4.67 5.97
CA LEU A 79 11.01 4.05 6.52
C LEU A 79 9.94 5.09 6.86
N ARG A 80 10.34 6.21 7.48
CA ARG A 80 9.42 7.34 7.74
C ARG A 80 8.84 7.89 6.44
N ALA A 81 9.67 8.09 5.42
CA ALA A 81 9.25 8.62 4.13
C ALA A 81 8.21 7.73 3.42
N LEU A 82 8.26 6.41 3.58
CA LEU A 82 7.30 5.49 2.97
C LEU A 82 6.02 5.30 3.82
N PHE A 83 6.16 5.21 5.14
CA PHE A 83 5.10 4.68 6.01
C PHE A 83 4.41 5.74 6.88
N ASP A 84 5.06 6.87 7.19
CA ASP A 84 4.46 7.91 8.03
C ASP A 84 3.37 8.67 7.25
N ALA A 85 2.14 8.71 7.77
CA ALA A 85 1.03 9.35 7.08
C ALA A 85 1.12 10.89 7.07
N LYS A 86 1.81 11.49 8.03
CA LYS A 86 1.93 12.93 8.18
C LYS A 86 3.12 13.45 7.38
N ASP A 87 4.27 12.82 7.53
CA ASP A 87 5.54 13.33 6.99
C ASP A 87 6.04 12.52 5.78
N GLY A 88 5.43 11.37 5.48
CA GLY A 88 5.78 10.50 4.33
C GLY A 88 4.61 10.23 3.38
N ALA A 89 4.74 9.17 2.57
CA ALA A 89 3.71 8.68 1.64
C ALA A 89 2.54 8.00 2.36
N GLY A 90 2.79 7.43 3.54
CA GLY A 90 1.73 6.89 4.38
C GLY A 90 1.07 5.63 3.81
N TYR A 91 1.83 4.69 3.26
CA TYR A 91 1.27 3.45 2.72
C TYR A 91 0.33 2.72 3.68
N THR A 92 -0.76 2.20 3.14
CA THR A 92 -1.87 1.61 3.93
C THR A 92 -2.23 0.18 3.54
N ALA A 93 -1.65 -0.34 2.46
CA ALA A 93 -1.74 -1.73 2.07
C ALA A 93 -0.36 -2.19 1.59
N MET A 94 0.15 -3.28 2.14
CA MET A 94 1.46 -3.83 1.81
C MET A 94 1.33 -5.32 1.53
N LYS A 95 2.21 -5.83 0.65
CA LYS A 95 2.35 -7.24 0.33
C LYS A 95 3.68 -7.77 0.87
N THR A 96 3.73 -9.00 1.35
CA THR A 96 4.96 -9.65 1.81
C THR A 96 4.93 -11.13 1.39
N PRO A 97 6.04 -11.74 0.99
CA PRO A 97 6.02 -13.14 0.60
C PRO A 97 5.87 -14.04 1.84
N LEU A 98 5.23 -15.18 1.65
CA LEU A 98 5.32 -16.32 2.54
C LEU A 98 6.48 -17.20 2.06
N ALA A 99 7.57 -17.19 2.83
CA ALA A 99 8.83 -17.85 2.55
C ALA A 99 9.57 -17.33 1.29
N GLY A 100 10.26 -18.22 0.57
CA GLY A 100 11.09 -17.86 -0.58
C GLY A 100 10.29 -17.26 -1.74
N THR A 101 10.88 -16.26 -2.38
CA THR A 101 10.38 -15.60 -3.60
C THR A 101 11.57 -15.24 -4.52
N ASP A 102 11.35 -14.67 -5.69
CA ASP A 102 12.41 -14.22 -6.59
C ASP A 102 13.24 -13.06 -6.01
N PHE A 103 12.64 -12.19 -5.20
CA PHE A 103 13.29 -11.08 -4.47
C PHE A 103 13.65 -11.39 -2.99
N GLN A 104 13.88 -12.66 -2.68
CA GLN A 104 14.56 -13.03 -1.43
C GLN A 104 16.07 -12.70 -1.51
N SER A 105 16.80 -12.79 -0.39
CA SER A 105 18.26 -12.63 -0.42
C SER A 105 18.89 -13.63 -1.39
N ALA A 106 19.99 -13.25 -2.05
CA ALA A 106 20.67 -14.07 -3.07
C ALA A 106 21.36 -15.36 -2.52
N GLY A 107 20.85 -15.90 -1.41
CA GLY A 107 21.22 -17.19 -0.83
C GLY A 107 20.44 -18.36 -1.42
N PRO A 108 20.48 -19.53 -0.77
CA PRO A 108 19.74 -20.70 -1.22
C PRO A 108 18.23 -20.44 -1.13
N TRP A 109 17.50 -21.02 -2.08
CA TRP A 109 16.05 -21.16 -1.99
C TRP A 109 15.68 -21.81 -0.65
N PHE A 110 14.63 -21.33 -0.01
CA PHE A 110 14.14 -21.87 1.25
C PHE A 110 12.62 -21.90 1.27
N THR A 111 12.10 -22.81 2.09
CA THR A 111 10.75 -22.71 2.64
C THR A 111 10.84 -22.70 4.17
N TYR A 112 9.71 -22.61 4.87
CA TYR A 112 9.74 -22.73 6.32
C TYR A 112 9.91 -24.17 6.79
N ASP A 113 9.79 -25.18 5.91
CA ASP A 113 10.03 -26.59 6.26
C ASP A 113 10.58 -27.39 5.08
N ASP A 114 11.89 -27.33 4.88
CA ASP A 114 12.59 -28.05 3.82
C ASP A 114 12.87 -29.53 4.15
N THR A 115 12.38 -30.06 5.29
CA THR A 115 12.67 -31.44 5.70
C THR A 115 11.79 -32.45 4.95
N PRO A 116 12.34 -33.33 4.10
CA PRO A 116 11.53 -34.22 3.28
C PRO A 116 10.63 -35.15 4.10
N GLY A 117 9.32 -35.07 3.86
CA GLY A 117 8.33 -35.96 4.49
C GLY A 117 7.93 -35.55 5.91
N ASP A 118 8.26 -34.34 6.36
CA ASP A 118 7.83 -33.80 7.65
C ASP A 118 6.34 -33.42 7.68
N VAL A 119 5.47 -34.42 7.57
CA VAL A 119 4.01 -34.26 7.57
C VAL A 119 3.47 -33.71 8.90
N GLU A 120 4.28 -33.72 9.95
CA GLU A 120 3.96 -33.19 11.28
C GLU A 120 4.45 -31.75 11.46
N LEU A 121 5.21 -31.20 10.50
CA LEU A 121 5.80 -29.86 10.53
C LEU A 121 6.67 -29.63 11.77
N LYS A 122 7.45 -30.64 12.18
CA LYS A 122 8.33 -30.58 13.35
C LYS A 122 9.49 -29.61 13.15
N ASN A 123 9.98 -29.47 11.91
CA ASN A 123 11.10 -28.62 11.55
C ASN A 123 10.66 -27.25 10.99
N PHE A 124 9.34 -26.99 10.94
CA PHE A 124 8.81 -25.70 10.52
C PHE A 124 9.40 -24.55 11.36
N SER A 125 9.95 -23.54 10.69
CA SER A 125 10.52 -22.36 11.35
C SER A 125 10.43 -21.10 10.49
N VAL A 126 9.99 -20.00 11.11
CA VAL A 126 10.02 -18.64 10.52
C VAL A 126 11.20 -17.80 11.02
N GLU A 127 12.12 -18.38 11.81
CA GLU A 127 13.21 -17.62 12.45
C GLU A 127 14.06 -16.81 11.47
N ARG A 128 14.22 -17.31 10.25
CA ARG A 128 14.93 -16.63 9.17
C ARG A 128 14.36 -15.23 8.91
N ASP A 129 13.04 -15.06 8.97
CA ASP A 129 12.37 -13.80 8.65
C ASP A 129 12.51 -12.74 9.75
N PHE A 130 12.95 -13.14 10.93
CA PHE A 130 13.23 -12.24 12.06
C PHE A 130 14.73 -12.01 12.25
N GLY A 131 15.56 -12.46 11.31
CA GLY A 131 16.96 -12.07 11.21
C GLY A 131 17.14 -10.60 10.76
N PRO A 132 18.39 -10.10 10.73
CA PRO A 132 18.68 -8.69 10.40
C PRO A 132 18.16 -8.20 9.05
N ASN A 133 18.05 -9.10 8.06
CA ASN A 133 17.56 -8.81 6.71
C ASN A 133 16.18 -9.44 6.44
N GLY A 134 15.58 -10.14 7.41
CA GLY A 134 14.34 -10.87 7.19
C GLY A 134 13.10 -9.97 7.04
N VAL A 135 12.11 -10.45 6.28
CA VAL A 135 10.88 -9.69 6.00
C VAL A 135 10.06 -9.39 7.25
N GLY A 136 10.05 -10.28 8.26
CA GLY A 136 9.44 -10.04 9.57
C GLY A 136 10.06 -8.85 10.30
N THR A 137 11.40 -8.75 10.30
CA THR A 137 12.12 -7.57 10.80
C THR A 137 11.74 -6.31 10.05
N TYR A 138 11.63 -6.38 8.72
CA TYR A 138 11.22 -5.25 7.90
C TYR A 138 9.81 -4.76 8.28
N ILE A 139 8.83 -5.67 8.38
CA ILE A 139 7.45 -5.35 8.75
C ILE A 139 7.41 -4.66 10.12
N LEU A 140 8.10 -5.19 11.13
CA LEU A 140 8.13 -4.61 12.48
C LEU A 140 8.75 -3.21 12.48
N ARG A 141 9.80 -2.98 11.68
CA ARG A 141 10.40 -1.64 11.54
C ARG A 141 9.46 -0.67 10.84
N ALA A 142 8.82 -1.07 9.74
CA ALA A 142 7.86 -0.27 9.01
C ALA A 142 6.66 0.14 9.88
N ARG A 143 6.14 -0.79 10.71
CA ARG A 143 5.02 -0.55 11.63
C ARG A 143 5.30 0.44 12.75
N LYS A 144 6.55 0.85 12.97
CA LYS A 144 6.88 1.96 13.88
C LYS A 144 6.41 3.32 13.34
N TYR A 145 6.25 3.43 12.02
CA TYR A 145 5.92 4.68 11.33
C TYR A 145 4.52 4.69 10.74
N GLY A 146 4.03 3.54 10.26
CA GLY A 146 2.74 3.44 9.59
C GLY A 146 1.88 2.29 10.08
N ASN A 147 0.60 2.36 9.73
CA ASN A 147 -0.35 1.28 9.91
C ASN A 147 -0.91 0.89 8.54
N PHE A 148 -0.73 -0.37 8.18
CA PHE A 148 -1.12 -0.91 6.87
C PHE A 148 -1.69 -2.32 7.01
N ALA A 149 -2.66 -2.62 6.14
CA ALA A 149 -3.08 -3.99 5.92
C ALA A 149 -1.94 -4.77 5.28
N LEU A 150 -1.68 -5.99 5.76
CA LEU A 150 -0.63 -6.85 5.25
C LEU A 150 -1.24 -8.09 4.59
N GLN A 151 -0.95 -8.26 3.29
CA GLN A 151 -1.26 -9.49 2.58
C GLN A 151 -0.02 -10.37 2.37
N ALA A 152 -0.21 -11.69 2.33
CA ALA A 152 0.85 -12.63 2.03
C ALA A 152 0.41 -13.75 1.07
N PRO A 153 1.00 -13.86 -0.13
CA PRO A 153 0.94 -15.07 -0.94
C PRO A 153 2.17 -15.96 -0.76
N MET A 154 2.09 -17.18 -1.29
CA MET A 154 3.20 -18.13 -1.38
C MET A 154 3.53 -18.44 -2.84
N ASP A 155 4.80 -18.31 -3.24
CA ASP A 155 5.25 -18.66 -4.59
C ASP A 155 5.35 -20.18 -4.76
N TYR A 156 6.12 -20.83 -3.88
CA TYR A 156 6.22 -22.29 -3.80
C TYR A 156 6.02 -22.84 -2.39
N PRO A 157 5.34 -23.99 -2.26
CA PRO A 157 5.36 -24.79 -1.03
C PRO A 157 6.71 -25.49 -0.87
N PRO A 158 6.94 -26.17 0.27
CA PRO A 158 8.08 -27.08 0.41
C PRO A 158 8.18 -28.09 -0.74
N ASP A 159 9.38 -28.26 -1.30
CA ASP A 159 9.63 -29.07 -2.50
C ASP A 159 9.14 -30.52 -2.36
N TRP A 160 9.22 -31.08 -1.16
CA TRP A 160 8.79 -32.46 -0.87
C TRP A 160 7.26 -32.64 -0.94
N MET A 161 6.50 -31.54 -1.03
CA MET A 161 5.06 -31.56 -1.29
C MET A 161 4.71 -31.59 -2.79
N LEU A 162 5.65 -31.27 -3.67
CA LEU A 162 5.45 -31.24 -5.12
C LEU A 162 5.54 -32.66 -5.72
N TYR A 163 4.94 -32.88 -6.89
CA TYR A 163 5.19 -34.12 -7.65
C TYR A 163 6.65 -34.23 -8.07
N ASP A 164 7.21 -33.16 -8.62
CA ASP A 164 8.62 -33.04 -8.98
C ASP A 164 8.99 -31.56 -9.16
N VAL A 165 9.98 -31.07 -8.41
CA VAL A 165 10.41 -29.67 -8.43
C VAL A 165 10.97 -29.20 -9.79
N LYS A 166 11.36 -30.11 -10.70
CA LYS A 166 11.87 -29.80 -12.05
C LYS A 166 10.83 -29.93 -13.15
N LYS A 167 9.98 -30.95 -13.08
CA LYS A 167 9.15 -31.39 -14.20
C LYS A 167 7.66 -31.20 -13.96
N HIS A 168 7.23 -31.24 -12.71
CA HIS A 168 5.81 -31.22 -12.35
C HIS A 168 5.64 -30.55 -11.00
N GLN A 169 5.79 -29.22 -10.99
CA GLN A 169 5.74 -28.38 -9.79
C GLN A 169 4.31 -28.13 -9.30
N ASP A 170 3.43 -29.12 -9.46
CA ASP A 170 2.11 -29.14 -8.85
C ASP A 170 2.20 -29.89 -7.52
N ILE A 171 1.30 -29.57 -6.59
CA ILE A 171 1.24 -30.14 -5.26
C ILE A 171 0.53 -31.49 -5.32
N GLN A 172 1.12 -32.50 -4.68
CA GLN A 172 0.45 -33.80 -4.57
C GLN A 172 -0.77 -33.66 -3.65
N PRO A 173 -1.98 -34.09 -4.05
CA PRO A 173 -3.19 -33.94 -3.24
C PRO A 173 -3.11 -34.57 -1.84
N LYS A 174 -2.28 -35.60 -1.67
CA LYS A 174 -2.02 -36.23 -0.36
C LYS A 174 -1.45 -35.26 0.69
N TYR A 175 -0.84 -34.15 0.25
CA TYR A 175 -0.25 -33.13 1.13
C TYR A 175 -1.16 -31.93 1.37
N TYR A 176 -2.35 -31.82 0.77
CA TYR A 176 -3.28 -30.72 1.04
C TYR A 176 -3.60 -30.51 2.53
N PRO A 177 -3.81 -31.57 3.35
CA PRO A 177 -3.99 -31.38 4.79
C PRO A 177 -2.75 -30.80 5.49
N VAL A 178 -1.55 -31.16 5.05
CA VAL A 178 -0.30 -30.68 5.64
C VAL A 178 -0.03 -29.25 5.21
N LEU A 179 -0.28 -28.92 3.94
CA LEU A 179 -0.16 -27.56 3.42
C LEU A 179 -1.12 -26.59 4.11
N ALA A 180 -2.35 -27.01 4.44
CA ALA A 180 -3.24 -26.20 5.25
C ALA A 180 -2.68 -25.91 6.65
N LYS A 181 -2.07 -26.91 7.31
CA LYS A 181 -1.38 -26.70 8.59
C LYS A 181 -0.17 -25.77 8.45
N TYR A 182 0.55 -25.84 7.34
CA TYR A 182 1.71 -24.98 7.05
C TYR A 182 1.30 -23.50 6.98
N PHE A 183 0.21 -23.18 6.27
CA PHE A 183 -0.35 -21.82 6.26
C PHE A 183 -0.77 -21.34 7.66
N LEU A 184 -1.50 -22.18 8.41
CA LEU A 184 -1.92 -21.82 9.77
C LEU A 184 -0.71 -21.57 10.70
N LYS A 185 0.28 -22.47 10.65
CA LYS A 185 1.48 -22.35 11.48
C LYS A 185 2.27 -21.08 11.14
N TYR A 186 2.35 -20.68 9.87
CA TYR A 186 2.90 -19.39 9.48
C TYR A 186 2.17 -18.21 10.15
N LEU A 187 0.83 -18.17 10.04
CA LEU A 187 0.02 -17.09 10.62
C LEU A 187 0.15 -17.03 12.15
N GLU A 188 0.10 -18.18 12.83
CA GLU A 188 0.26 -18.29 14.28
C GLU A 188 1.66 -17.86 14.74
N GLU A 189 2.72 -18.27 14.04
CA GLU A 189 4.10 -17.89 14.37
C GLU A 189 4.38 -16.40 14.13
N TYR A 190 3.78 -15.81 13.09
CA TYR A 190 3.85 -14.36 12.87
C TYR A 190 3.08 -13.58 13.93
N GLU A 191 1.86 -14.02 14.31
CA GLU A 191 1.06 -13.37 15.35
C GLU A 191 1.77 -13.41 16.72
N LYS A 192 2.40 -14.55 17.08
CA LYS A 192 3.26 -14.66 18.28
C LYS A 192 4.39 -13.64 18.34
N ARG A 193 4.86 -13.18 17.17
CA ARG A 193 5.93 -12.18 17.02
C ARG A 193 5.39 -10.77 16.77
N GLY A 194 4.10 -10.55 17.00
CA GLY A 194 3.45 -9.24 16.89
C GLY A 194 3.08 -8.84 15.45
N ILE A 195 3.11 -9.77 14.51
CA ILE A 195 2.70 -9.52 13.13
C ILE A 195 1.39 -10.24 12.82
N VAL A 196 0.29 -9.49 12.83
CA VAL A 196 -0.95 -9.97 12.19
C VAL A 196 -0.82 -9.84 10.67
N VAL A 197 -1.03 -10.94 9.96
CA VAL A 197 -1.24 -10.97 8.50
C VAL A 197 -2.74 -10.83 8.27
N ASP A 198 -3.18 -9.71 7.72
CA ASP A 198 -4.60 -9.40 7.55
C ASP A 198 -5.24 -10.29 6.48
N TYR A 199 -4.48 -10.59 5.42
CA TYR A 199 -4.96 -11.35 4.29
C TYR A 199 -3.95 -12.42 3.83
N LEU A 200 -4.43 -13.65 3.67
CA LEU A 200 -3.67 -14.75 3.11
C LEU A 200 -4.19 -15.08 1.71
N SER A 201 -3.31 -15.02 0.72
CA SER A 201 -3.51 -15.61 -0.60
C SER A 201 -2.80 -16.97 -0.62
N LEU A 202 -3.44 -18.01 -1.14
CA LEU A 202 -2.82 -19.34 -1.09
C LEU A 202 -1.60 -19.44 -2.01
N PHE A 203 -1.64 -18.74 -3.15
CA PHE A 203 -0.60 -18.84 -4.16
C PHE A 203 -0.45 -17.54 -4.93
N ASN A 204 0.81 -17.15 -5.12
CA ASN A 204 1.21 -16.14 -6.08
C ASN A 204 1.27 -16.78 -7.48
N GLU A 205 0.72 -16.11 -8.49
CA GLU A 205 0.79 -16.48 -9.91
C GLU A 205 0.76 -17.99 -10.25
N PRO A 206 -0.26 -18.73 -9.78
CA PRO A 206 -0.32 -20.17 -10.00
C PRO A 206 -0.57 -20.52 -11.47
N GLU A 207 -0.45 -21.81 -11.80
CA GLU A 207 -0.52 -22.41 -13.14
C GLU A 207 0.65 -22.09 -14.06
N GLU A 208 1.01 -20.81 -14.19
CA GLU A 208 1.85 -20.29 -15.28
C GLU A 208 3.26 -19.92 -14.81
N VAL A 209 3.42 -19.32 -13.62
CA VAL A 209 4.70 -18.71 -13.19
C VAL A 209 5.37 -19.51 -12.07
N TYR A 210 4.79 -19.57 -10.88
CA TYR A 210 5.38 -20.31 -9.75
C TYR A 210 4.80 -21.72 -9.66
N THR A 211 4.13 -22.07 -8.55
CA THR A 211 3.48 -23.37 -8.37
C THR A 211 2.49 -23.65 -9.50
N LYS A 212 2.59 -24.82 -10.15
CA LYS A 212 1.80 -25.15 -11.36
C LYS A 212 0.39 -25.67 -11.07
N ILE A 213 -0.04 -25.61 -9.81
CA ILE A 213 -1.38 -25.97 -9.33
C ILE A 213 -2.48 -25.22 -10.08
N LYS A 214 -3.56 -25.90 -10.47
CA LYS A 214 -4.67 -25.28 -11.22
C LYS A 214 -5.78 -24.76 -10.32
N TYR A 215 -6.55 -23.81 -10.82
CA TYR A 215 -7.65 -23.20 -10.05
C TYR A 215 -8.69 -24.21 -9.51
N PRO A 216 -9.03 -25.32 -10.19
CA PRO A 216 -9.86 -26.38 -9.61
C PRO A 216 -9.26 -27.05 -8.35
N GLU A 217 -7.95 -27.28 -8.33
CA GLU A 217 -7.25 -27.80 -7.16
C GLU A 217 -7.16 -26.73 -6.06
N ILE A 218 -6.84 -25.47 -6.41
CA ILE A 218 -6.85 -24.35 -5.45
C ILE A 218 -8.23 -24.21 -4.80
N LYS A 219 -9.31 -24.34 -5.59
CA LYS A 219 -10.69 -24.33 -5.07
C LYS A 219 -10.89 -25.43 -4.03
N THR A 220 -10.39 -26.63 -4.31
CA THR A 220 -10.49 -27.78 -3.40
C THR A 220 -9.68 -27.52 -2.13
N LEU A 221 -8.44 -27.03 -2.25
CA LEU A 221 -7.58 -26.66 -1.13
C LEU A 221 -8.25 -25.61 -0.24
N LEU A 222 -8.81 -24.55 -0.85
CA LEU A 222 -9.53 -23.48 -0.17
C LEU A 222 -10.78 -24.00 0.55
N ARG A 223 -11.64 -24.74 -0.16
CA ARG A 223 -12.95 -25.18 0.34
C ARG A 223 -12.83 -26.24 1.45
N ASP A 224 -11.96 -27.22 1.24
CA ASP A 224 -11.96 -28.46 2.03
C ASP A 224 -10.88 -28.48 3.12
N PHE A 225 -9.84 -27.65 2.99
CA PHE A 225 -8.68 -27.69 3.90
C PHE A 225 -8.41 -26.34 4.56
N VAL A 226 -7.98 -25.32 3.80
CA VAL A 226 -7.48 -24.06 4.38
C VAL A 226 -8.61 -23.22 4.99
N GLY A 227 -9.72 -23.06 4.28
CA GLY A 227 -10.88 -22.30 4.76
C GLY A 227 -11.43 -22.83 6.08
N PRO A 228 -11.78 -24.12 6.19
CA PRO A 228 -12.25 -24.72 7.44
C PRO A 228 -11.21 -24.65 8.57
N ALA A 229 -9.92 -24.89 8.26
CA ALA A 229 -8.86 -24.83 9.27
C ALA A 229 -8.71 -23.41 9.83
N LEU A 230 -8.69 -22.38 8.97
CA LEU A 230 -8.59 -20.99 9.41
C LEU A 230 -9.78 -20.58 10.28
N GLN A 231 -11.01 -20.96 9.91
CA GLN A 231 -12.19 -20.68 10.74
C GLN A 231 -12.13 -21.33 12.12
N GLN A 232 -11.51 -22.51 12.24
CA GLN A 232 -11.36 -23.22 13.51
C GLN A 232 -10.21 -22.69 14.37
N SER A 233 -9.22 -22.03 13.76
CA SER A 233 -8.02 -21.52 14.45
C SER A 233 -8.30 -20.35 15.41
N GLY A 234 -9.34 -19.56 15.15
CA GLY A 234 -9.62 -18.31 15.86
C GLY A 234 -8.79 -17.11 15.40
N LEU A 235 -7.93 -17.27 14.38
CA LEU A 235 -7.18 -16.18 13.76
C LEU A 235 -8.12 -15.18 13.07
N THR A 236 -7.74 -13.89 13.05
CA THR A 236 -8.52 -12.83 12.38
C THR A 236 -8.21 -12.68 10.90
N THR A 237 -7.19 -13.38 10.40
CA THR A 237 -6.78 -13.37 8.99
C THR A 237 -7.94 -13.75 8.08
N LYS A 238 -8.03 -13.08 6.93
CA LYS A 238 -9.01 -13.36 5.88
C LYS A 238 -8.32 -14.01 4.68
N LEU A 239 -9.07 -14.79 3.90
CA LEU A 239 -8.53 -15.40 2.68
C LEU A 239 -8.84 -14.52 1.46
N MET A 240 -7.89 -14.44 0.54
CA MET A 240 -8.04 -13.80 -0.77
C MET A 240 -8.06 -14.85 -1.88
N MET A 241 -8.48 -14.45 -3.07
CA MET A 241 -8.20 -15.23 -4.28
C MET A 241 -6.68 -15.41 -4.45
N SER A 242 -6.26 -16.60 -4.86
CA SER A 242 -4.91 -16.78 -5.41
C SER A 242 -4.72 -15.88 -6.63
N GLU A 243 -3.52 -15.34 -6.75
CA GLU A 243 -3.24 -14.12 -7.53
C GLU A 243 -2.92 -14.47 -8.98
N ALA A 244 -3.84 -14.21 -9.91
CA ALA A 244 -3.54 -14.41 -11.34
C ALA A 244 -2.52 -13.36 -11.83
N PRO A 245 -1.54 -13.75 -12.68
CA PRO A 245 -0.49 -12.84 -13.17
C PRO A 245 -1.01 -11.71 -14.08
N GLU A 246 -2.19 -11.90 -14.69
CA GLU A 246 -2.78 -10.94 -15.61
C GLU A 246 -4.29 -10.78 -15.39
N ARG A 247 -4.81 -9.57 -15.67
CA ARG A 247 -6.26 -9.27 -15.63
C ARG A 247 -7.08 -10.21 -16.52
N LYS A 248 -6.56 -10.53 -17.71
CA LYS A 248 -7.22 -11.49 -18.61
C LYS A 248 -7.23 -12.91 -18.06
N VAL A 249 -6.19 -13.33 -17.35
CA VAL A 249 -6.15 -14.66 -16.70
C VAL A 249 -7.15 -14.70 -15.54
N ALA A 250 -7.17 -13.66 -14.69
CA ALA A 250 -8.15 -13.50 -13.63
C ALA A 250 -9.59 -13.66 -14.16
N TYR A 251 -9.95 -12.92 -15.22
CA TYR A 251 -11.27 -13.00 -15.85
C TYR A 251 -11.66 -14.40 -16.29
N ARG A 252 -10.73 -15.17 -16.85
CA ARG A 252 -11.00 -16.55 -17.29
C ARG A 252 -11.08 -17.54 -16.12
N ARG A 253 -10.26 -17.36 -15.08
CA ARG A 253 -10.01 -18.38 -14.07
C ARG A 253 -10.84 -18.20 -12.81
N TYR A 254 -11.09 -16.98 -12.36
CA TYR A 254 -11.75 -16.73 -11.08
C TYR A 254 -13.18 -17.29 -10.98
N PRO A 255 -14.00 -17.34 -12.05
CA PRO A 255 -15.29 -18.01 -11.99
C PRO A 255 -15.22 -19.48 -11.54
N VAL A 256 -14.12 -20.19 -11.80
CA VAL A 256 -13.94 -21.58 -11.32
C VAL A 256 -14.10 -21.68 -9.81
N VAL A 257 -13.58 -20.70 -9.06
CA VAL A 257 -13.63 -20.64 -7.59
C VAL A 257 -14.87 -19.88 -7.12
N LEU A 258 -15.13 -18.70 -7.71
CA LEU A 258 -16.12 -17.75 -7.21
C LEU A 258 -17.57 -18.17 -7.51
N ASP A 259 -17.81 -19.00 -8.53
CA ASP A 259 -19.14 -19.55 -8.82
C ASP A 259 -19.52 -20.72 -7.90
N ASP A 260 -18.58 -21.27 -7.12
CA ASP A 260 -18.83 -22.34 -6.15
C ASP A 260 -19.07 -21.74 -4.75
N PRO A 261 -20.32 -21.69 -4.24
CA PRO A 261 -20.62 -21.04 -2.97
C PRO A 261 -19.85 -21.62 -1.78
N ALA A 262 -19.48 -22.90 -1.84
CA ALA A 262 -18.76 -23.57 -0.76
C ALA A 262 -17.30 -23.10 -0.66
N ALA A 263 -16.68 -22.74 -1.79
CA ALA A 263 -15.35 -22.12 -1.82
C ALA A 263 -15.43 -20.60 -1.64
N ARG A 264 -16.35 -19.96 -2.37
CA ARG A 264 -16.55 -18.51 -2.44
C ARG A 264 -16.75 -17.86 -1.08
N LYS A 265 -17.42 -18.53 -0.13
CA LYS A 265 -17.65 -18.02 1.24
C LYS A 265 -16.37 -17.74 2.03
N PHE A 266 -15.24 -18.32 1.63
CA PHE A 266 -13.95 -18.08 2.27
C PHE A 266 -13.21 -16.86 1.67
N VAL A 267 -13.52 -16.50 0.42
CA VAL A 267 -12.87 -15.38 -0.28
C VAL A 267 -13.44 -14.05 0.21
N SER A 268 -12.57 -13.22 0.76
CA SER A 268 -12.89 -11.86 1.24
C SER A 268 -12.45 -10.75 0.29
N VAL A 269 -11.49 -11.03 -0.60
CA VAL A 269 -10.95 -10.07 -1.58
C VAL A 269 -10.56 -10.81 -2.86
N VAL A 270 -10.79 -10.18 -4.01
CA VAL A 270 -10.29 -10.64 -5.31
C VAL A 270 -8.97 -9.94 -5.61
N ALA A 271 -7.84 -10.58 -5.28
CA ALA A 271 -6.48 -10.13 -5.64
C ALA A 271 -6.16 -10.49 -7.09
N TYR A 272 -5.34 -9.73 -7.79
CA TYR A 272 -4.89 -9.98 -9.17
C TYR A 272 -3.73 -9.06 -9.56
N HIS A 273 -2.90 -9.51 -10.51
CA HIS A 273 -1.75 -8.73 -10.98
C HIS A 273 -2.00 -7.99 -12.29
N GLY A 274 -1.17 -6.97 -12.51
CA GLY A 274 -1.31 -6.01 -13.59
C GLY A 274 -0.40 -6.23 -14.80
N TYR A 275 0.31 -7.35 -14.92
CA TYR A 275 1.43 -7.55 -15.88
C TYR A 275 1.04 -7.56 -17.36
N ASP A 276 -0.25 -7.60 -17.70
CA ASP A 276 -0.70 -7.42 -19.09
C ASP A 276 -0.76 -5.95 -19.53
N PHE A 277 -0.69 -5.00 -18.58
CA PHE A 277 -0.80 -3.55 -18.76
C PHE A 277 -2.03 -3.09 -19.56
N LYS A 278 -3.05 -3.95 -19.68
CA LYS A 278 -4.23 -3.77 -20.53
C LYS A 278 -5.40 -4.56 -19.96
N ASN A 279 -6.48 -4.74 -20.72
CA ASN A 279 -7.65 -5.54 -20.30
C ASN A 279 -8.31 -5.06 -18.99
N PHE A 280 -8.22 -3.76 -18.66
CA PHE A 280 -8.89 -3.19 -17.49
C PHE A 280 -10.41 -3.43 -17.51
N ASP A 281 -11.02 -3.49 -18.70
CA ASP A 281 -12.43 -3.84 -18.92
C ASP A 281 -12.79 -5.22 -18.36
N LYS A 282 -11.84 -6.17 -18.36
CA LYS A 282 -12.06 -7.52 -17.83
C LYS A 282 -12.19 -7.52 -16.30
N ILE A 283 -11.49 -6.61 -15.62
CA ILE A 283 -11.68 -6.40 -14.18
C ILE A 283 -13.01 -5.74 -13.91
N ALA A 284 -13.41 -4.73 -14.69
CA ALA A 284 -14.73 -4.10 -14.55
C ALA A 284 -15.89 -5.11 -14.76
N GLU A 285 -15.74 -6.05 -15.70
CA GLU A 285 -16.70 -7.15 -15.90
C GLU A 285 -16.76 -8.12 -14.70
N LEU A 286 -15.60 -8.46 -14.11
CA LEU A 286 -15.54 -9.28 -12.90
C LEU A 286 -16.12 -8.57 -11.68
N GLU A 287 -15.78 -7.30 -11.47
CA GLU A 287 -16.28 -6.48 -10.36
C GLU A 287 -17.81 -6.40 -10.42
N LYS A 288 -18.37 -6.15 -11.61
CA LYS A 288 -19.82 -6.17 -11.82
C LYS A 288 -20.45 -7.53 -11.50
N ARG A 289 -19.75 -8.64 -11.79
CA ARG A 289 -20.24 -10.00 -11.52
C ARG A 289 -20.16 -10.39 -10.05
N TYR A 290 -19.15 -9.90 -9.33
CA TYR A 290 -18.87 -10.22 -7.93
C TYR A 290 -18.80 -8.94 -7.08
N SER A 291 -19.80 -8.07 -7.24
CA SER A 291 -19.82 -6.70 -6.69
C SER A 291 -19.89 -6.63 -5.17
N ASP A 292 -20.04 -7.78 -4.50
CA ASP A 292 -20.00 -7.89 -3.05
C ASP A 292 -18.56 -8.06 -2.49
N LEU A 293 -17.55 -8.21 -3.36
CA LEU A 293 -16.14 -8.26 -2.98
C LEU A 293 -15.36 -7.02 -3.43
N PRO A 294 -14.41 -6.56 -2.62
CA PRO A 294 -13.38 -5.64 -3.09
C PRO A 294 -12.39 -6.36 -4.02
N PHE A 295 -11.85 -5.59 -4.96
CA PHE A 295 -10.82 -6.03 -5.92
C PHE A 295 -9.51 -5.32 -5.62
N TRP A 296 -8.40 -6.05 -5.52
CA TRP A 296 -7.07 -5.50 -5.24
C TRP A 296 -6.16 -5.80 -6.42
N MET A 297 -5.59 -4.77 -7.04
CA MET A 297 -4.46 -4.91 -7.94
C MET A 297 -3.22 -4.91 -7.05
N ASP A 298 -2.69 -6.09 -6.76
CA ASP A 298 -1.75 -6.26 -5.65
C ASP A 298 -0.31 -6.48 -6.09
N GLU A 299 -0.05 -6.47 -7.40
CA GLU A 299 1.30 -6.48 -7.95
C GLU A 299 1.35 -6.02 -9.40
N VAL A 300 2.29 -5.11 -9.68
CA VAL A 300 2.79 -4.80 -11.01
C VAL A 300 4.14 -4.10 -10.88
N CYS A 301 5.02 -4.29 -11.87
CA CYS A 301 6.26 -3.52 -12.03
C CYS A 301 6.71 -3.50 -13.50
N TYR A 302 7.82 -2.84 -13.78
CA TYR A 302 8.48 -2.97 -15.08
C TYR A 302 9.13 -4.34 -15.24
N ALA A 303 8.36 -5.35 -15.66
CA ALA A 303 8.85 -6.70 -15.92
C ALA A 303 9.07 -6.95 -17.43
N TYR A 304 10.31 -7.20 -17.83
CA TYR A 304 10.65 -7.49 -19.24
C TYR A 304 10.07 -8.82 -19.73
N GLU A 305 9.98 -9.78 -18.83
CA GLU A 305 9.40 -11.10 -19.02
C GLU A 305 7.90 -11.00 -19.34
N ALA A 306 7.23 -10.00 -18.77
CA ALA A 306 5.85 -9.62 -19.06
C ALA A 306 5.70 -8.73 -20.32
N GLY A 307 6.77 -8.51 -21.08
CA GLY A 307 6.75 -7.78 -22.34
C GLY A 307 7.00 -6.28 -22.24
N TYR A 308 7.49 -5.77 -21.11
CA TYR A 308 7.96 -4.39 -21.02
C TYR A 308 9.18 -4.17 -21.96
N PRO A 309 9.36 -2.98 -22.59
CA PRO A 309 10.42 -2.78 -23.58
C PRO A 309 11.84 -2.96 -23.02
N LYS A 310 12.58 -3.95 -23.57
CA LYS A 310 13.93 -4.35 -23.13
C LYS A 310 15.04 -3.34 -23.44
N ASP A 311 14.77 -2.33 -24.27
CA ASP A 311 15.70 -1.26 -24.60
C ASP A 311 15.77 -0.18 -23.52
N LYS A 312 14.83 -0.20 -22.56
CA LYS A 312 14.91 0.61 -21.35
C LYS A 312 15.96 0.03 -20.40
N LYS A 313 16.53 0.87 -19.56
CA LYS A 313 17.40 0.42 -18.46
C LYS A 313 16.59 0.48 -17.18
N LEU A 314 16.73 -0.54 -16.36
CA LEU A 314 16.22 -0.55 -15.00
C LEU A 314 17.39 -0.47 -14.02
N PRO A 315 17.20 0.17 -12.85
CA PRO A 315 16.01 0.93 -12.48
C PRO A 315 15.93 2.29 -13.19
N VAL A 316 14.72 2.87 -13.27
CA VAL A 316 14.49 4.22 -13.82
C VAL A 316 14.66 5.27 -12.72
N PHE A 317 15.59 6.21 -12.93
CA PHE A 317 15.87 7.29 -11.97
C PHE A 317 15.11 8.58 -12.29
N GLN A 318 14.67 8.73 -13.54
CA GLN A 318 13.96 9.91 -13.99
C GLN A 318 12.52 9.89 -13.48
N PHE A 319 12.02 11.05 -13.05
CA PHE A 319 10.66 11.21 -12.54
C PHE A 319 9.56 10.88 -13.56
N ASP A 320 9.86 10.94 -14.86
CA ASP A 320 8.89 10.83 -15.95
C ASP A 320 8.16 9.49 -15.99
N ASP A 321 8.69 8.44 -15.35
CA ASP A 321 8.01 7.15 -15.22
C ASP A 321 6.74 7.22 -14.35
N GLY A 322 6.63 8.22 -13.47
CA GLY A 322 5.44 8.44 -12.65
C GLY A 322 4.17 8.63 -13.48
N ASP A 323 4.25 9.25 -14.66
CA ASP A 323 3.09 9.44 -15.54
C ASP A 323 2.53 8.10 -16.08
N VAL A 324 3.40 7.11 -16.30
CA VAL A 324 2.99 5.75 -16.69
C VAL A 324 2.18 5.11 -15.57
N TRP A 325 2.73 5.12 -14.35
CA TRP A 325 2.08 4.50 -13.19
C TRP A 325 0.82 5.23 -12.75
N GLY A 326 0.81 6.57 -12.80
CA GLY A 326 -0.38 7.37 -12.59
C GLY A 326 -1.53 6.95 -13.51
N ASN A 327 -1.25 6.79 -14.81
CA ASN A 327 -2.27 6.32 -15.75
C ASN A 327 -2.74 4.89 -15.49
N ILE A 328 -1.85 3.99 -15.06
CA ILE A 328 -2.22 2.61 -14.69
C ILE A 328 -3.11 2.60 -13.44
N ILE A 329 -2.75 3.34 -12.39
CA ILE A 329 -3.56 3.48 -11.17
C ILE A 329 -4.96 3.99 -11.52
N PHE A 330 -5.06 5.05 -12.32
CA PHE A 330 -6.35 5.57 -12.77
C PHE A 330 -7.18 4.51 -13.53
N ASN A 331 -6.56 3.73 -14.43
CA ASN A 331 -7.26 2.69 -15.19
C ASN A 331 -7.81 1.58 -14.29
N ASP A 332 -7.05 1.11 -13.30
CA ASP A 332 -7.52 0.10 -12.35
C ASP A 332 -8.63 0.66 -11.45
N LEU A 333 -8.47 1.87 -10.92
CA LEU A 333 -9.51 2.51 -10.10
C LEU A 333 -10.80 2.78 -10.90
N GLU A 334 -10.71 3.12 -12.19
CA GLU A 334 -11.87 3.23 -13.07
C GLU A 334 -12.56 1.88 -13.30
N ALA A 335 -11.80 0.78 -13.28
CA ALA A 335 -12.30 -0.59 -13.39
C ALA A 335 -12.92 -1.15 -12.09
N GLY A 336 -12.94 -0.38 -11.00
CA GLY A 336 -13.56 -0.78 -9.72
C GLY A 336 -12.58 -1.28 -8.67
N THR A 337 -11.28 -1.24 -8.95
CA THR A 337 -10.24 -1.66 -8.01
C THR A 337 -10.23 -0.79 -6.75
N SER A 338 -10.10 -1.44 -5.59
CA SER A 338 -10.16 -0.85 -4.26
C SER A 338 -8.79 -0.69 -3.61
N ALA A 339 -7.79 -1.52 -3.96
CA ALA A 339 -6.40 -1.29 -3.55
C ALA A 339 -5.42 -1.46 -4.72
N TRP A 340 -4.31 -0.72 -4.68
CA TRP A 340 -3.29 -0.77 -5.72
C TRP A 340 -1.89 -0.82 -5.09
N LEU A 341 -1.17 -1.91 -5.33
CA LEU A 341 0.17 -2.14 -4.78
C LEU A 341 1.18 -2.31 -5.91
N TYR A 342 2.24 -1.52 -5.86
CA TYR A 342 3.42 -1.76 -6.70
C TYR A 342 4.21 -2.97 -6.17
N TRP A 343 5.09 -3.56 -6.99
CA TRP A 343 5.94 -4.66 -6.51
C TRP A 343 7.03 -4.17 -5.54
N ASN A 344 8.31 -4.21 -5.90
CA ASN A 344 9.39 -3.93 -4.95
C ASN A 344 9.37 -2.50 -4.38
N ALA A 345 9.25 -2.37 -3.05
CA ALA A 345 9.32 -1.06 -2.39
C ALA A 345 10.73 -0.45 -2.45
N ILE A 346 11.77 -1.26 -2.25
CA ILE A 346 13.17 -0.80 -2.19
C ILE A 346 14.03 -1.80 -2.97
N LEU A 347 14.87 -1.32 -3.88
CA LEU A 347 15.95 -2.09 -4.52
C LEU A 347 17.18 -1.20 -4.70
N ASP A 348 18.30 -1.82 -5.09
CA ASP A 348 19.55 -1.12 -5.32
C ASP A 348 19.67 -0.48 -6.71
N GLU A 349 20.81 0.16 -7.00
CA GLU A 349 21.12 0.81 -8.28
C GLU A 349 21.17 -0.15 -9.47
N THR A 350 21.14 -1.46 -9.24
CA THR A 350 21.10 -2.52 -10.27
C THR A 350 19.71 -3.15 -10.45
N GLY A 351 18.73 -2.73 -9.65
CA GLY A 351 17.39 -3.30 -9.65
C GLY A 351 17.30 -4.64 -8.91
N GLY A 352 18.22 -4.88 -7.97
CA GLY A 352 18.29 -6.09 -7.16
C GLY A 352 18.45 -5.81 -5.66
N PRO A 353 18.95 -6.79 -4.88
CA PRO A 353 19.31 -8.16 -5.31
C PRO A 353 18.09 -9.04 -5.61
N TRP A 354 18.29 -10.13 -6.35
CA TRP A 354 17.32 -11.21 -6.56
C TRP A 354 17.97 -12.57 -6.31
N ALA A 355 17.15 -13.59 -6.03
CA ALA A 355 17.61 -14.97 -5.94
C ALA A 355 17.77 -15.60 -7.32
N ILE A 356 18.77 -16.48 -7.43
CA ILE A 356 19.03 -17.25 -8.66
C ILE A 356 18.70 -18.71 -8.36
N SER A 357 17.56 -19.16 -8.87
CA SER A 357 17.13 -20.55 -8.77
C SER A 357 16.30 -20.92 -10.00
N PRO A 358 16.93 -21.31 -11.12
CA PRO A 358 16.22 -21.64 -12.36
C PRO A 358 15.20 -22.75 -12.20
N ILE A 359 15.44 -23.66 -11.25
CA ILE A 359 14.51 -24.74 -10.92
C ILE A 359 13.23 -24.21 -10.26
N HIS A 360 13.28 -23.11 -9.52
CA HIS A 360 12.12 -22.43 -8.93
C HIS A 360 11.72 -21.19 -9.74
N GLY A 361 11.94 -21.18 -11.05
CA GLY A 361 11.47 -20.09 -11.91
C GLY A 361 12.18 -18.75 -11.75
N ASN A 362 13.34 -18.72 -11.09
CA ASN A 362 14.10 -17.48 -10.81
C ASN A 362 15.41 -17.46 -11.63
N PRO A 363 15.37 -17.12 -12.92
CA PRO A 363 16.55 -17.03 -13.77
C PRO A 363 17.37 -15.76 -13.51
N ASP A 364 18.59 -15.74 -14.06
CA ASP A 364 19.43 -14.55 -14.11
C ASP A 364 19.45 -13.97 -15.54
N PRO A 365 19.40 -12.64 -15.75
CA PRO A 365 19.12 -11.58 -14.77
C PRO A 365 17.62 -11.37 -14.52
N ASN A 366 17.27 -10.85 -13.34
CA ASN A 366 15.92 -10.42 -12.96
C ASN A 366 15.92 -9.00 -12.39
N ALA A 367 16.59 -8.06 -13.07
CA ALA A 367 16.65 -6.66 -12.64
C ALA A 367 15.27 -6.00 -12.77
N GLN A 368 14.78 -5.39 -11.68
CA GLN A 368 13.46 -4.76 -11.61
C GLN A 368 13.54 -3.28 -11.23
N HIS A 369 12.43 -2.55 -11.42
CA HIS A 369 12.29 -1.17 -10.99
C HIS A 369 11.57 -1.09 -9.64
N PRO A 370 12.15 -0.44 -8.60
CA PRO A 370 11.50 -0.25 -7.30
C PRO A 370 10.81 1.10 -7.15
N VAL A 371 10.13 1.27 -6.01
CA VAL A 371 9.64 2.58 -5.55
C VAL A 371 10.78 3.47 -5.04
N VAL A 372 11.76 2.91 -4.34
CA VAL A 372 12.96 3.61 -3.86
C VAL A 372 14.19 2.88 -4.35
N ILE A 373 15.12 3.63 -4.94
CA ILE A 373 16.44 3.14 -5.32
C ILE A 373 17.44 3.63 -4.28
N ILE A 374 18.29 2.73 -3.78
CA ILE A 374 19.41 3.08 -2.91
C ILE A 374 20.69 2.65 -3.59
N ASP A 375 21.59 3.60 -3.86
CA ASP A 375 22.93 3.28 -4.33
C ASP A 375 23.77 2.79 -3.14
N LYS A 376 24.20 1.54 -3.19
CA LYS A 376 24.90 0.90 -2.07
C LYS A 376 26.33 1.41 -1.86
N ILE A 377 26.89 2.14 -2.82
CA ILE A 377 28.26 2.67 -2.79
C ILE A 377 28.25 4.13 -2.34
N THR A 378 27.37 4.94 -2.91
CA THR A 378 27.28 6.37 -2.61
C THR A 378 26.32 6.68 -1.46
N HIS A 379 25.47 5.72 -1.09
CA HIS A 379 24.34 5.88 -0.16
C HIS A 379 23.33 6.94 -0.63
N GLU A 380 23.29 7.24 -1.92
CA GLU A 380 22.26 8.10 -2.52
C GLU A 380 20.90 7.39 -2.50
N ILE A 381 19.88 8.11 -2.04
CA ILE A 381 18.50 7.61 -1.98
C ILE A 381 17.69 8.36 -3.04
N THR A 382 17.17 7.62 -4.02
CA THR A 382 16.29 8.15 -5.07
C THR A 382 14.87 7.65 -4.87
N TYR A 383 13.95 8.58 -4.61
CA TYR A 383 12.50 8.33 -4.65
C TYR A 383 12.00 8.51 -6.09
N THR A 384 11.54 7.43 -6.72
CA THR A 384 11.21 7.37 -8.15
C THR A 384 9.92 8.13 -8.48
N GLY A 385 9.61 8.37 -9.76
CA GLY A 385 8.32 8.94 -10.14
C GLY A 385 7.16 8.07 -9.66
N THR A 386 7.32 6.75 -9.70
CA THR A 386 6.41 5.76 -9.08
C THR A 386 6.13 6.09 -7.61
N CYS A 387 7.16 6.38 -6.81
CA CYS A 387 7.00 6.76 -5.40
C CYS A 387 6.11 7.98 -5.21
N TRP A 388 6.39 9.06 -5.95
CA TRP A 388 5.66 10.30 -5.77
C TRP A 388 4.20 10.17 -6.22
N TYR A 389 3.96 9.53 -7.37
CA TYR A 389 2.60 9.30 -7.85
C TYR A 389 1.81 8.38 -6.91
N LEU A 390 2.41 7.32 -6.39
CA LEU A 390 1.78 6.47 -5.40
C LEU A 390 1.53 7.22 -4.08
N ALA A 391 2.40 8.15 -3.69
CA ALA A 391 2.24 8.99 -2.51
C ALA A 391 1.05 9.97 -2.63
N HIS A 392 0.76 10.50 -3.81
CA HIS A 392 -0.45 11.28 -4.07
C HIS A 392 -1.73 10.47 -3.74
N PHE A 393 -1.79 9.19 -4.08
CA PHE A 393 -2.92 8.35 -3.67
C PHE A 393 -2.86 7.93 -2.20
N SER A 394 -1.79 7.28 -1.76
CA SER A 394 -1.68 6.70 -0.41
C SER A 394 -1.80 7.73 0.72
N LYS A 395 -1.22 8.93 0.55
CA LYS A 395 -1.21 9.96 1.59
C LYS A 395 -2.57 10.60 1.78
N PHE A 396 -3.30 10.85 0.68
CA PHE A 396 -4.53 11.65 0.72
C PHE A 396 -5.79 10.80 0.60
N VAL A 397 -5.79 9.73 -0.19
CA VAL A 397 -6.94 8.81 -0.36
C VAL A 397 -6.85 7.68 0.66
N ARG A 398 -7.16 8.00 1.92
CA ARG A 398 -7.05 7.08 3.06
C ARG A 398 -8.05 5.91 2.98
N PRO A 399 -7.74 4.75 3.62
CA PRO A 399 -8.65 3.63 3.70
C PRO A 399 -10.06 4.05 4.14
N GLY A 400 -11.03 3.67 3.32
CA GLY A 400 -12.42 3.98 3.47
C GLY A 400 -12.94 5.19 2.73
N ALA A 401 -12.07 5.93 2.03
CA ALA A 401 -12.49 6.91 1.06
C ALA A 401 -13.37 6.24 -0.02
N VAL A 402 -14.36 6.95 -0.53
CA VAL A 402 -15.29 6.42 -1.54
C VAL A 402 -15.11 7.19 -2.83
N ARG A 403 -14.79 6.49 -3.93
CA ARG A 403 -14.71 7.14 -5.25
C ARG A 403 -16.10 7.64 -5.64
N VAL A 404 -16.17 8.90 -6.08
CA VAL A 404 -17.40 9.53 -6.57
C VAL A 404 -17.29 9.82 -8.06
N GLU A 405 -18.44 10.02 -8.71
CA GLU A 405 -18.46 10.34 -10.14
C GLU A 405 -17.80 11.69 -10.45
N THR A 406 -16.87 11.64 -11.39
CA THR A 406 -16.27 12.81 -12.02
C THR A 406 -16.40 12.65 -13.53
N THR A 407 -17.11 13.58 -14.17
CA THR A 407 -17.32 13.57 -15.62
C THR A 407 -16.65 14.77 -16.26
N GLY A 408 -16.22 14.66 -17.52
CA GLY A 408 -15.45 15.70 -18.19
C GLY A 408 -14.37 15.05 -19.04
N LYS A 409 -13.87 15.78 -20.04
CA LYS A 409 -12.87 15.23 -20.94
C LYS A 409 -11.95 16.31 -21.48
N THR A 410 -10.65 16.02 -21.37
CA THR A 410 -9.57 16.81 -21.95
C THR A 410 -8.50 15.84 -22.39
N LYS A 411 -7.87 16.09 -23.54
CA LYS A 411 -6.78 15.24 -24.00
C LYS A 411 -5.62 15.33 -23.01
N GLY A 412 -5.11 14.18 -22.56
CA GLY A 412 -3.93 14.11 -21.69
C GLY A 412 -4.15 14.57 -20.24
N VAL A 413 -5.39 14.89 -19.84
CA VAL A 413 -5.72 15.19 -18.44
C VAL A 413 -6.78 14.23 -17.92
N ARG A 414 -6.58 13.73 -16.70
CA ARG A 414 -7.53 12.85 -16.00
C ARG A 414 -7.80 13.40 -14.60
N VAL A 415 -9.03 13.23 -14.14
CA VAL A 415 -9.46 13.65 -12.81
C VAL A 415 -10.24 12.53 -12.15
N MET A 416 -9.87 12.20 -10.92
CA MET A 416 -10.61 11.26 -10.09
C MET A 416 -10.85 11.89 -8.72
N THR A 417 -12.07 11.74 -8.19
CA THR A 417 -12.45 12.34 -6.92
C THR A 417 -12.94 11.31 -5.94
N PHE A 418 -12.59 11.50 -4.67
CA PHE A 418 -12.92 10.61 -3.56
C PHE A 418 -13.53 11.43 -2.43
N GLN A 419 -14.58 10.92 -1.81
CA GLN A 419 -15.10 11.42 -0.54
C GLN A 419 -14.27 10.80 0.60
N ALA A 420 -13.62 11.64 1.40
CA ALA A 420 -12.78 11.17 2.52
C ALA A 420 -13.64 10.63 3.69
N PRO A 421 -13.15 9.63 4.47
CA PRO A 421 -13.87 9.05 5.61
C PRO A 421 -14.27 10.08 6.68
N GLU A 422 -13.38 11.02 6.96
CA GLU A 422 -13.55 12.11 7.92
C GLU A 422 -14.47 13.24 7.39
N GLY A 423 -14.90 13.12 6.14
CA GLY A 423 -15.58 14.16 5.39
C GLY A 423 -14.62 14.96 4.52
N GLY A 424 -15.13 15.50 3.43
CA GLY A 424 -14.38 16.30 2.47
C GLY A 424 -14.15 15.50 1.20
N TYR A 425 -13.38 16.09 0.29
CA TYR A 425 -13.05 15.49 -0.98
C TYR A 425 -11.55 15.61 -1.24
N VAL A 426 -11.04 14.58 -1.89
CA VAL A 426 -9.70 14.51 -2.46
C VAL A 426 -9.88 14.35 -3.96
N ALA A 427 -9.30 15.24 -4.75
CA ALA A 427 -9.24 15.13 -6.19
C ALA A 427 -7.79 14.91 -6.63
N GLU A 428 -7.56 13.80 -7.32
CA GLU A 428 -6.31 13.52 -8.03
C GLU A 428 -6.45 13.99 -9.46
N VAL A 429 -5.53 14.86 -9.89
CA VAL A 429 -5.56 15.53 -11.19
C VAL A 429 -4.24 15.27 -11.90
N LEU A 430 -4.28 14.45 -12.94
CA LEU A 430 -3.13 14.02 -13.73
C LEU A 430 -3.02 14.85 -15.01
N ASN A 431 -1.87 15.45 -15.28
CA ASN A 431 -1.53 16.08 -16.57
C ASN A 431 -0.35 15.34 -17.24
N SER A 432 -0.66 14.55 -18.27
CA SER A 432 0.31 13.81 -19.08
C SER A 432 0.86 14.62 -20.26
N LEU A 433 0.50 15.90 -20.40
CA LEU A 433 0.99 16.77 -21.47
C LEU A 433 2.37 17.35 -21.14
N ASN A 434 3.14 17.68 -22.17
CA ASN A 434 4.44 18.35 -22.04
C ASN A 434 4.29 19.88 -21.84
N GLU A 435 3.08 20.37 -21.60
CA GLU A 435 2.77 21.78 -21.40
C GLU A 435 1.84 21.97 -20.21
N SER A 436 1.88 23.18 -19.64
CA SER A 436 0.96 23.58 -18.58
C SER A 436 -0.47 23.59 -19.12
N THR A 437 -1.43 23.10 -18.34
CA THR A 437 -2.82 22.98 -18.76
C THR A 437 -3.77 23.47 -17.67
N ASP A 438 -4.67 24.36 -18.04
CA ASP A 438 -5.72 24.84 -17.15
C ASP A 438 -6.95 23.93 -17.18
N VAL A 439 -7.48 23.61 -15.99
CA VAL A 439 -8.73 22.87 -15.82
C VAL A 439 -9.59 23.47 -14.73
N ASN A 440 -10.86 23.13 -14.74
CA ASN A 440 -11.82 23.51 -13.71
C ASN A 440 -12.45 22.25 -13.11
N LEU A 441 -12.52 22.18 -11.79
CA LEU A 441 -13.29 21.19 -11.06
C LEU A 441 -14.55 21.85 -10.53
N GLU A 442 -15.71 21.40 -10.98
CA GLU A 442 -17.01 21.95 -10.57
C GLU A 442 -17.74 20.97 -9.64
N SER A 443 -18.26 21.48 -8.52
CA SER A 443 -19.13 20.74 -7.62
C SER A 443 -20.18 21.67 -7.03
N LYS A 444 -21.46 21.29 -7.08
CA LYS A 444 -22.59 22.06 -6.50
C LYS A 444 -22.58 23.55 -6.88
N ALA A 445 -22.37 23.84 -8.17
CA ALA A 445 -22.27 25.19 -8.75
C ALA A 445 -21.11 26.06 -8.21
N LYS A 446 -20.07 25.42 -7.64
CA LYS A 446 -18.81 26.04 -7.27
C LYS A 446 -17.70 25.52 -8.16
N THR A 447 -16.82 26.42 -8.60
CA THR A 447 -15.73 26.11 -9.52
C THR A 447 -14.38 26.32 -8.83
N LEU A 448 -13.52 25.30 -8.87
CA LEU A 448 -12.10 25.38 -8.52
C LEU A 448 -11.26 25.36 -9.80
N HIS A 449 -10.58 26.47 -10.09
CA HIS A 449 -9.65 26.55 -11.22
C HIS A 449 -8.27 26.07 -10.80
N LEU A 450 -7.62 25.25 -11.63
CA LEU A 450 -6.28 24.71 -11.41
C LEU A 450 -5.43 24.86 -12.67
N THR A 451 -4.22 25.39 -12.51
CA THR A 451 -3.17 25.36 -13.54
C THR A 451 -2.23 24.19 -13.24
N LEU A 452 -2.25 23.17 -14.08
CA LEU A 452 -1.47 21.94 -13.91
C LEU A 452 -0.13 22.09 -14.63
N PRO A 453 1.02 21.92 -13.96
CA PRO A 453 2.31 21.89 -14.63
C PRO A 453 2.39 20.76 -15.67
N ALA A 454 3.31 20.87 -16.63
CA ALA A 454 3.62 19.78 -17.55
C ALA A 454 4.03 18.51 -16.78
N ARG A 455 3.59 17.34 -17.26
CA ARG A 455 3.93 16.01 -16.70
C ARG A 455 3.85 16.00 -15.18
N SER A 456 2.64 16.18 -14.67
CA SER A 456 2.42 16.38 -13.24
C SER A 456 1.20 15.62 -12.73
N ILE A 457 1.20 15.42 -11.42
CA ILE A 457 0.03 15.02 -10.66
C ILE A 457 -0.20 16.07 -9.56
N THR A 458 -1.45 16.48 -9.41
CA THR A 458 -1.89 17.47 -8.43
C THR A 458 -2.97 16.84 -7.56
N THR A 459 -2.75 16.81 -6.24
CA THR A 459 -3.81 16.51 -5.27
C THR A 459 -4.44 17.82 -4.81
N ALA A 460 -5.75 17.94 -4.94
CA ALA A 460 -6.55 18.98 -4.30
C ALA A 460 -7.39 18.36 -3.17
N THR A 461 -7.20 18.83 -1.94
CA THR A 461 -8.00 18.40 -0.78
C THR A 461 -8.88 19.54 -0.30
N SER A 462 -10.19 19.32 -0.21
CA SER A 462 -11.10 20.33 0.31
C SER A 462 -10.90 20.50 1.81
N VAL A 463 -10.72 21.73 2.27
CA VAL A 463 -10.77 22.03 3.71
C VAL A 463 -12.20 22.45 4.04
N PHE A 464 -12.86 21.68 4.88
CA PHE A 464 -14.03 22.19 5.58
C PHE A 464 -13.54 23.04 6.75
N GLU A 465 -13.62 24.36 6.63
CA GLU A 465 -13.56 25.19 7.84
C GLU A 465 -14.78 24.84 8.70
N PRO A 466 -14.60 24.47 9.98
CA PRO A 466 -15.73 24.32 10.88
C PRO A 466 -16.39 25.69 11.00
N GLY A 467 -17.53 25.85 10.32
CA GLY A 467 -18.34 27.06 10.40
C GLY A 467 -18.67 27.33 11.86
N ARG A 468 -18.21 28.47 12.36
CA ARG A 468 -18.62 29.03 13.64
C ARG A 468 -20.15 29.15 13.59
N ALA A 469 -20.86 28.20 14.18
CA ALA A 469 -22.28 28.33 14.41
C ALA A 469 -22.46 29.52 15.36
N LEU A 470 -22.85 30.68 14.83
CA LEU A 470 -23.47 31.72 15.62
C LEU A 470 -24.83 31.17 16.04
N THR A 471 -24.89 30.53 17.21
CA THR A 471 -26.16 30.16 17.84
C THR A 471 -26.72 31.41 18.52
N GLU A 472 -27.56 32.14 17.78
CA GLU A 472 -28.56 32.99 18.41
C GLU A 472 -29.62 32.12 19.11
N SER A 473 -29.84 32.43 20.38
CA SER A 473 -31.01 32.12 21.21
C SER A 473 -31.26 30.65 21.59
N ALA A 474 -30.84 30.32 22.81
CA ALA A 474 -31.59 29.40 23.66
C ALA A 474 -31.76 30.04 25.05
N THR A 475 -32.76 30.91 25.16
CA THR A 475 -33.39 31.20 26.46
C THR A 475 -34.44 30.11 26.71
N ILE A 476 -34.60 29.75 27.98
CA ILE A 476 -35.73 29.00 28.60
C ILE A 476 -35.41 27.55 29.04
N SER A 477 -35.08 27.51 30.34
CA SER A 477 -35.70 26.71 31.41
C SER A 477 -35.37 25.23 31.54
N LEU A 478 -34.65 24.93 32.63
CA LEU A 478 -34.95 23.78 33.47
C LEU A 478 -34.87 24.21 34.95
N ILE A 479 -36.03 24.58 35.48
CA ILE A 479 -36.32 24.51 36.92
C ILE A 479 -36.64 23.05 37.25
N ARG A 480 -35.79 22.39 38.05
CA ARG A 480 -36.22 21.36 39.01
C ARG A 480 -35.41 21.43 40.29
N SER A 481 -36.09 21.96 41.30
CA SER A 481 -36.04 21.65 42.74
C SER A 481 -35.08 20.56 43.23
N GLY A 482 -34.20 20.95 44.15
CA GLY A 482 -33.58 20.08 45.14
C GLY A 482 -33.07 20.96 46.29
N ALA A 483 -33.77 20.95 47.42
CA ALA A 483 -33.56 21.82 48.56
C ALA A 483 -32.45 21.35 49.52
N ALA A 484 -31.85 22.33 50.21
CA ALA A 484 -31.14 22.26 51.50
C ALA A 484 -29.86 21.39 51.57
N THR A 485 -28.72 21.88 52.04
CA THR A 485 -28.53 22.42 53.39
C THR A 485 -27.27 23.28 53.46
N ALA A 486 -27.34 24.40 54.17
CA ALA A 486 -26.22 25.29 54.43
C ALA A 486 -25.22 24.71 55.44
N ARG A 487 -23.92 24.94 55.22
CA ARG A 487 -22.93 25.21 56.28
C ARG A 487 -21.80 26.06 55.70
N ARG A 488 -21.64 27.27 56.24
CA ARG A 488 -20.42 28.09 56.15
C ARG A 488 -19.27 27.36 56.83
N PHE A 489 -18.07 27.46 56.28
CA PHE A 489 -16.88 27.85 57.04
C PHE A 489 -15.86 28.53 56.12
N THR A 490 -15.13 29.42 56.75
CA THR A 490 -14.29 30.51 56.27
C THR A 490 -12.85 30.09 55.98
N THR A 491 -12.24 30.80 55.01
CA THR A 491 -10.84 31.30 54.95
C THR A 491 -9.68 30.42 55.43
N SER A 492 -8.68 30.24 54.56
CA SER A 492 -7.31 30.74 54.83
C SER A 492 -6.41 30.62 53.61
N SER A 493 -5.85 31.76 53.22
CA SER A 493 -4.63 31.96 52.44
C SER A 493 -3.41 31.21 52.99
N CYS A 494 -2.46 30.83 52.12
CA CYS A 494 -1.10 31.37 52.23
C CYS A 494 -0.31 31.16 50.93
N SER A 495 0.44 32.20 50.59
CA SER A 495 1.31 32.43 49.46
C SER A 495 2.77 32.12 49.77
N GLN A 496 3.59 32.26 48.71
CA GLN A 496 5.05 32.49 48.63
C GLN A 496 5.93 31.23 48.51
N ALA A 497 6.93 31.09 47.62
CA ALA A 497 7.76 31.92 46.72
C ALA A 497 9.25 31.68 47.04
N GLY A 498 10.13 31.81 46.03
CA GLY A 498 11.60 31.83 46.14
C GLY A 498 12.26 30.91 45.11
N ASP A 499 12.60 31.40 43.92
CA ASP A 499 13.91 31.99 43.50
C ASP A 499 15.01 30.91 43.32
N ALA A 500 15.52 30.65 42.09
CA ALA A 500 16.56 31.40 41.34
C ALA A 500 17.91 31.40 42.10
N SER A 501 19.11 31.14 41.56
CA SER A 501 19.70 30.98 40.22
C SER A 501 21.21 30.68 40.40
N THR A 502 21.99 30.66 39.29
CA THR A 502 23.48 30.72 39.14
C THR A 502 24.23 29.39 39.18
N GLY A 503 25.18 29.06 38.29
CA GLY A 503 25.81 29.67 37.11
C GLY A 503 26.88 28.69 36.54
N PRO A 504 27.48 28.90 35.34
CA PRO A 504 28.56 28.02 34.84
C PRO A 504 29.92 28.73 34.68
N SER A 505 31.00 27.98 34.88
CA SER A 505 32.38 28.42 34.65
C SER A 505 33.22 27.34 33.92
N THR A 506 33.38 27.55 32.61
CA THR A 506 34.62 27.59 31.80
C THR A 506 35.89 26.74 32.08
N ILE A 507 36.41 26.21 30.94
CA ILE A 507 37.82 26.05 30.46
C ILE A 507 38.55 24.71 30.71
N GLY A 508 39.10 24.14 29.61
CA GLY A 508 40.39 23.41 29.67
C GLY A 508 40.66 22.29 28.64
N SER A 509 41.17 22.67 27.46
CA SER A 509 42.29 22.05 26.69
C SER A 509 42.45 20.52 26.47
N CYS A 510 42.60 20.14 25.18
CA CYS A 510 43.22 18.93 24.59
C CYS A 510 44.65 18.62 25.11
N PRO A 511 45.22 17.38 25.00
CA PRO A 511 45.38 16.64 23.74
C PRO A 511 45.28 15.08 23.78
N GLN A 512 45.20 14.48 22.59
CA GLN A 512 45.39 13.06 22.23
C GLN A 512 46.80 12.53 22.61
N PRO A 513 46.98 11.20 22.84
CA PRO A 513 47.35 10.31 21.71
C PRO A 513 46.85 8.85 21.77
N ASP A 514 46.77 8.28 20.55
CA ASP A 514 47.17 6.94 20.11
C ASP A 514 46.53 5.62 20.61
N THR A 515 46.11 4.86 19.58
CA THR A 515 46.25 3.41 19.36
C THR A 515 45.47 2.41 20.22
N ALA A 516 44.57 1.67 19.56
CA ALA A 516 44.50 0.21 19.66
C ALA A 516 43.73 -0.36 18.46
N ALA A 517 44.42 -1.18 17.67
CA ALA A 517 43.83 -2.22 16.85
C ALA A 517 43.27 -3.33 17.75
N PHE A 518 42.25 -4.08 17.30
CA PHE A 518 42.29 -5.54 17.20
C PHE A 518 40.93 -6.08 16.74
N THR A 519 41.02 -7.01 15.78
CA THR A 519 40.11 -8.13 15.43
C THR A 519 38.69 -7.86 14.97
#